data_AF-A0AAU3IG05-F1
#
_entry.id   AF-A0AAU3IG05-F1
#
_cell.length_a   1.000
_cell.length_b   1.000
_cell.length_c   1.000
_cell.angle_alpha   90.00
_cell.angle_beta   90.00
_cell.angle_gamma   90.00
#
_symmetry.space_group_name_H-M   'P 1'
#
loop_
_entity.id
_entity.type
_entity.pdbx_description
1 polymer ?
#
loop_
_entity_poly.entity_id
_entity_poly.type
_entity_poly.pdbx_seq_one_letter_code
_entity_poly.pdbx_strand_id
1 'polypeptide(L)'
;MDDEIGFLEGPFDSDETADAVAEIEESDDVAAAMTGLLGEFLRFHEEDDDLAEAALAVACLVAARMSGIAPDERAHHWLDRNPFAVTEDLRRLAAAAFACTTGPDGLLAHLRPDWQDFLDHVEPYRKALAGEPQEVWIDFGHPHLLPGEDVEREVAADLHRALSAAGRYLGLASLPPLPA
;
A
#
# COMPACT_ATOMS: atom_id res chain seq x y z
N MET A 1 -34.61 7.75 -3.60
CA MET A 1 -33.49 7.07 -2.93
C MET A 1 -32.51 6.88 -4.03
N ASP A 2 -31.67 7.88 -4.21
CA ASP A 2 -30.51 7.78 -5.06
C ASP A 2 -29.55 6.91 -4.27
N ASP A 3 -29.48 5.62 -4.60
CA ASP A 3 -28.32 4.81 -4.24
C ASP A 3 -27.14 5.48 -4.96
N GLU A 4 -26.38 6.30 -4.22
CA GLU A 4 -25.03 6.66 -4.64
C GLU A 4 -24.34 5.33 -4.92
N ILE A 5 -24.09 5.05 -6.19
CA ILE A 5 -23.11 4.04 -6.58
C ILE A 5 -21.83 4.53 -5.93
N GLY A 6 -21.48 3.94 -4.78
CA GLY A 6 -20.29 4.28 -4.04
C GLY A 6 -19.12 4.01 -4.96
N PHE A 7 -18.60 5.07 -5.58
CA PHE A 7 -17.40 4.95 -6.38
C PHE A 7 -16.28 4.58 -5.44
N LEU A 8 -15.67 3.44 -5.70
CA LEU A 8 -14.52 2.99 -4.94
C LEU A 8 -13.38 3.98 -5.21
N GLU A 9 -12.87 4.64 -4.16
CA GLU A 9 -11.77 5.60 -4.27
C GLU A 9 -10.41 4.87 -4.16
N GLY A 10 -10.37 3.78 -3.38
CA GLY A 10 -9.20 2.92 -3.20
C GLY A 10 -9.52 1.42 -3.24
N PRO A 11 -8.50 0.57 -3.03
CA PRO A 11 -8.64 -0.88 -3.03
C PRO A 11 -9.30 -1.44 -1.76
N PHE A 12 -9.64 -0.60 -0.77
CA PHE A 12 -10.22 -0.99 0.52
C PHE A 12 -11.61 -0.41 0.81
N ASP A 13 -12.24 0.20 -0.19
CA ASP A 13 -13.50 0.95 0.01
C ASP A 13 -14.77 0.15 -0.30
N SER A 14 -14.62 -1.06 -0.82
CA SER A 14 -15.72 -1.97 -1.10
C SER A 14 -16.16 -2.68 0.18
N ASP A 15 -17.47 -2.81 0.36
CA ASP A 15 -18.05 -3.59 1.46
C ASP A 15 -17.56 -5.05 1.40
N GLU A 16 -17.47 -5.62 0.20
CA GLU A 16 -16.96 -6.98 0.01
C GLU A 16 -15.50 -7.11 0.46
N THR A 17 -14.68 -6.11 0.11
CA THR A 17 -13.30 -6.07 0.57
C THR A 17 -13.24 -5.96 2.10
N ALA A 18 -14.10 -5.16 2.71
CA ALA A 18 -14.13 -5.00 4.16
C ALA A 18 -14.51 -6.33 4.85
N ASP A 19 -15.48 -7.04 4.33
CA ASP A 19 -15.92 -8.35 4.83
C ASP A 19 -14.81 -9.40 4.69
N ALA A 20 -14.16 -9.50 3.53
CA ALA A 20 -13.06 -10.42 3.30
C ALA A 20 -11.85 -10.11 4.21
N VAL A 21 -11.50 -8.84 4.39
CA VAL A 21 -10.40 -8.42 5.26
C VAL A 21 -10.72 -8.68 6.74
N ALA A 22 -11.97 -8.53 7.15
CA ALA A 22 -12.43 -8.86 8.50
C ALA A 22 -12.37 -10.37 8.76
N GLU A 23 -12.78 -11.21 7.80
CA GLU A 23 -12.68 -12.66 7.91
C GLU A 23 -11.22 -13.13 8.06
N ILE A 24 -10.29 -12.51 7.30
CA ILE A 24 -8.86 -12.79 7.43
C ILE A 24 -8.33 -12.38 8.82
N GLU A 25 -8.77 -11.23 9.35
CA GLU A 25 -8.38 -10.73 10.68
C GLU A 25 -8.81 -11.69 11.80
N GLU A 26 -9.93 -12.39 11.64
CA GLU A 26 -10.42 -13.41 12.60
C GLU A 26 -9.63 -14.73 12.53
N SER A 27 -8.77 -14.93 11.53
CA SER A 27 -8.00 -16.16 11.35
C SER A 27 -6.81 -16.27 12.30
N ASP A 28 -6.60 -17.46 12.85
CA ASP A 28 -5.40 -17.79 13.65
C ASP A 28 -4.09 -17.72 12.82
N ASP A 29 -4.19 -17.89 11.50
CA ASP A 29 -3.07 -17.80 10.55
C ASP A 29 -3.44 -16.91 9.36
N VAL A 30 -3.30 -15.61 9.57
CA VAL A 30 -3.53 -14.54 8.59
C VAL A 30 -2.82 -14.82 7.25
N ALA A 31 -1.56 -15.27 7.28
CA ALA A 31 -0.80 -15.52 6.05
C ALA A 31 -1.36 -16.71 5.26
N ALA A 32 -1.79 -17.77 5.96
CA ALA A 32 -2.45 -18.90 5.33
C ALA A 32 -3.83 -18.53 4.77
N ALA A 33 -4.61 -17.71 5.48
CA ALA A 33 -5.90 -17.21 5.01
C ALA A 33 -5.74 -16.37 3.72
N MET A 34 -4.80 -15.41 3.71
CA MET A 34 -4.46 -14.64 2.51
C MET A 34 -4.01 -15.53 1.35
N THR A 35 -3.20 -16.55 1.63
CA THR A 35 -2.75 -17.51 0.61
C THR A 35 -3.93 -18.28 0.02
N GLY A 36 -4.90 -18.67 0.86
CA GLY A 36 -6.14 -19.34 0.45
C GLY A 36 -6.96 -18.47 -0.50
N LEU A 37 -7.27 -17.24 -0.08
CA LEU A 37 -8.07 -16.30 -0.87
C LEU A 37 -7.44 -16.01 -2.24
N LEU A 38 -6.15 -15.66 -2.26
CA LEU A 38 -5.45 -15.38 -3.52
C LEU A 38 -5.37 -16.61 -4.43
N GLY A 39 -5.20 -17.80 -3.84
CA GLY A 39 -5.20 -19.06 -4.59
C GLY A 39 -6.57 -19.41 -5.17
N GLU A 40 -7.65 -19.13 -4.43
CA GLU A 40 -9.02 -19.29 -4.87
C GLU A 40 -9.35 -18.34 -6.02
N PHE A 41 -9.05 -17.05 -5.85
CA PHE A 41 -9.18 -16.05 -6.90
C PHE A 41 -8.48 -16.48 -8.18
N LEU A 42 -7.18 -16.77 -8.13
CA LEU A 42 -6.43 -17.15 -9.34
C LEU A 42 -6.97 -18.41 -10.03
N ARG A 43 -7.70 -19.26 -9.31
CA ARG A 43 -8.36 -20.45 -9.87
C ARG A 43 -9.72 -20.17 -10.50
N PHE A 44 -10.45 -19.16 -10.01
CA PHE A 44 -11.86 -18.91 -10.36
C PHE A 44 -12.17 -17.45 -10.77
N HIS A 45 -11.15 -16.63 -11.03
CA HIS A 45 -11.24 -15.18 -11.26
C HIS A 45 -12.14 -14.72 -12.43
N GLU A 46 -12.50 -15.57 -13.37
CA GLU A 46 -13.33 -15.17 -14.53
C GLU A 46 -14.82 -15.02 -14.18
N GLU A 47 -15.24 -15.40 -12.97
CA GLU A 47 -16.66 -15.57 -12.62
C GLU A 47 -17.15 -14.62 -11.50
N ASP A 48 -16.26 -13.85 -10.87
CA ASP A 48 -16.56 -13.18 -9.60
C ASP A 48 -15.78 -11.87 -9.41
N ASP A 49 -16.49 -10.74 -9.60
CA ASP A 49 -15.96 -9.38 -9.41
C ASP A 49 -15.68 -9.08 -7.93
N ASP A 50 -16.51 -9.60 -7.03
CA ASP A 50 -16.42 -9.44 -5.58
C ASP A 50 -15.11 -10.08 -5.06
N LEU A 51 -14.82 -11.29 -5.54
CA LEU A 51 -13.56 -11.98 -5.27
C LEU A 51 -12.34 -11.26 -5.87
N ALA A 52 -12.51 -10.59 -7.01
CA ALA A 52 -11.43 -9.82 -7.64
C ALA A 52 -11.06 -8.57 -6.82
N GLU A 53 -12.05 -7.87 -6.25
CA GLU A 53 -11.82 -6.74 -5.34
C GLU A 53 -11.10 -7.19 -4.06
N ALA A 54 -11.61 -8.25 -3.42
CA ALA A 54 -10.99 -8.82 -2.23
C ALA A 54 -9.54 -9.27 -2.48
N ALA A 55 -9.28 -9.92 -3.62
CA ALA A 55 -7.94 -10.36 -3.99
C ALA A 55 -6.98 -9.19 -4.24
N LEU A 56 -7.46 -8.11 -4.85
CA LEU A 56 -6.66 -6.90 -5.04
C LEU A 56 -6.31 -6.26 -3.68
N ALA A 57 -7.27 -6.14 -2.77
CA ALA A 57 -7.03 -5.59 -1.44
C ALA A 57 -5.98 -6.39 -0.65
N VAL A 58 -6.09 -7.72 -0.67
CA VAL A 58 -5.10 -8.62 -0.05
C VAL A 58 -3.74 -8.47 -0.71
N ALA A 59 -3.67 -8.36 -2.03
CA ALA A 59 -2.41 -8.13 -2.73
C ALA A 59 -1.76 -6.79 -2.31
N CYS A 60 -2.55 -5.73 -2.12
CA CYS A 60 -2.09 -4.44 -1.61
C CYS A 60 -1.58 -4.54 -0.16
N LEU A 61 -2.24 -5.30 0.73
CA LEU A 61 -1.75 -5.55 2.09
C LEU A 61 -0.40 -6.28 2.10
N VAL A 62 -0.24 -7.29 1.24
CA VAL A 62 1.04 -8.02 1.10
C VAL A 62 2.13 -7.07 0.59
N ALA A 63 1.82 -6.27 -0.43
CA ALA A 63 2.73 -5.29 -1.00
C ALA A 63 3.19 -4.25 0.05
N ALA A 64 2.24 -3.70 0.80
CA ALA A 64 2.49 -2.76 1.88
C ALA A 64 3.34 -3.37 3.00
N ARG A 65 3.09 -4.63 3.36
CA ARG A 65 3.89 -5.36 4.34
C ARG A 65 5.33 -5.56 3.89
N MET A 66 5.54 -5.81 2.59
CA MET A 66 6.88 -5.98 2.02
C MET A 66 7.67 -4.66 1.96
N SER A 67 7.02 -3.57 1.56
CA SER A 67 7.68 -2.26 1.41
C SER A 67 7.82 -1.50 2.73
N GLY A 68 6.96 -1.81 3.71
CA GLY A 68 6.78 -0.98 4.91
C GLY A 68 6.04 0.33 4.62
N ILE A 69 5.45 0.47 3.44
CA ILE A 69 4.73 1.67 2.98
C ILE A 69 3.29 1.27 2.69
N ALA A 70 2.34 1.90 3.39
CA ALA A 70 0.91 1.74 3.16
C ALA A 70 0.32 3.12 2.79
N PRO A 71 0.17 3.42 1.49
CA PRO A 71 -0.50 4.64 1.02
C PRO A 71 -1.91 4.80 1.59
N ASP A 72 -2.64 3.70 1.74
CA ASP A 72 -3.98 3.71 2.34
C ASP A 72 -3.93 3.63 3.87
N GLU A 73 -4.57 4.58 4.57
CA GLU A 73 -4.66 4.61 6.04
C GLU A 73 -5.31 3.33 6.60
N ARG A 74 -6.32 2.78 5.91
CA ARG A 74 -6.97 1.52 6.30
C ARG A 74 -5.98 0.35 6.28
N ALA A 75 -5.15 0.27 5.24
CA ALA A 75 -4.09 -0.74 5.15
C ALA A 75 -3.09 -0.58 6.29
N HIS A 76 -2.66 0.66 6.57
CA HIS A 76 -1.74 0.94 7.67
C HIS A 76 -2.29 0.46 9.03
N HIS A 77 -3.52 0.86 9.37
CA HIS A 77 -4.17 0.45 10.62
C HIS A 77 -4.40 -1.06 10.72
N TRP A 78 -4.70 -1.72 9.60
CA TRP A 78 -4.88 -3.16 9.59
C TRP A 78 -3.55 -3.89 9.82
N LEU A 79 -2.46 -3.46 9.16
CA LEU A 79 -1.12 -4.05 9.28
C LEU A 79 -0.51 -3.92 10.67
N ASP A 80 -0.81 -2.83 11.39
CA ASP A 80 -0.35 -2.64 12.77
C ASP A 80 -0.96 -3.65 13.74
N ARG A 81 -2.21 -4.07 13.50
CA ARG A 81 -2.93 -5.03 14.34
C ARG A 81 -2.64 -6.48 13.96
N ASN A 82 -2.27 -6.73 12.71
CA ASN A 82 -2.13 -8.07 12.13
C ASN A 82 -0.71 -8.33 11.64
N PRO A 83 0.23 -8.69 12.55
CA PRO A 83 1.59 -9.02 12.14
C PRO A 83 1.63 -10.38 11.44
N PHE A 84 2.02 -10.40 10.17
CA PHE A 84 2.31 -11.62 9.44
C PHE A 84 3.66 -11.55 8.70
N ALA A 85 4.18 -12.73 8.34
CA ALA A 85 5.40 -12.87 7.55
C ALA A 85 5.04 -13.14 6.10
N VAL A 86 5.61 -12.36 5.18
CA VAL A 86 5.41 -12.57 3.74
C VAL A 86 6.35 -13.66 3.26
N THR A 87 5.80 -14.81 2.87
CA THR A 87 6.54 -15.89 2.24
C THR A 87 6.70 -15.63 0.74
N GLU A 88 7.65 -16.32 0.11
CA GLU A 88 7.85 -16.20 -1.34
C GLU A 88 6.63 -16.67 -2.15
N ASP A 89 5.93 -17.71 -1.68
CA ASP A 89 4.70 -18.17 -2.33
C ASP A 89 3.57 -17.15 -2.19
N LEU A 90 3.38 -16.54 -1.01
CA LEU A 90 2.38 -15.50 -0.79
C LEU A 90 2.68 -14.27 -1.65
N ARG A 91 3.95 -13.85 -1.75
CA ARG A 91 4.38 -12.77 -2.64
C ARG A 91 4.04 -13.07 -4.10
N ARG A 92 4.34 -14.29 -4.57
CA ARG A 92 4.07 -14.70 -5.95
C ARG A 92 2.57 -14.70 -6.26
N LEU A 93 1.74 -15.20 -5.33
CA LEU A 93 0.28 -15.19 -5.48
C LEU A 93 -0.26 -13.75 -5.50
N ALA A 94 0.20 -12.89 -4.59
CA ALA A 94 -0.20 -11.49 -4.55
C ALA A 94 0.16 -10.75 -5.84
N ALA A 95 1.38 -10.94 -6.36
CA ALA A 95 1.81 -10.35 -7.62
C ALA A 95 0.96 -10.82 -8.81
N ALA A 96 0.63 -12.11 -8.87
CA ALA A 96 -0.21 -12.66 -9.94
C ALA A 96 -1.65 -12.15 -9.85
N ALA A 97 -2.21 -12.10 -8.63
CA ALA A 97 -3.57 -11.60 -8.42
C ALA A 97 -3.67 -10.12 -8.79
N PHE A 98 -2.74 -9.30 -8.32
CA PHE A 98 -2.66 -7.88 -8.66
C PHE A 98 -2.59 -7.67 -10.18
N ALA A 99 -1.70 -8.38 -10.87
CA ALA A 99 -1.57 -8.25 -12.33
C ALA A 99 -2.84 -8.67 -13.09
N CYS A 100 -3.61 -9.63 -12.55
CA CYS A 100 -4.86 -10.08 -13.13
C CYS A 100 -5.97 -9.03 -12.94
N THR A 101 -6.07 -8.43 -11.76
CA THR A 101 -7.10 -7.42 -11.46
C THR A 101 -6.81 -6.08 -12.11
N THR A 102 -5.53 -5.67 -12.22
CA THR A 102 -5.10 -4.36 -12.73
C THR A 102 -4.55 -4.38 -14.16
N GLY A 103 -4.74 -5.47 -14.90
CA GLY A 103 -4.24 -5.62 -16.27
C GLY A 103 -4.92 -4.68 -17.28
N PRO A 104 -4.47 -4.67 -18.55
CA PRO A 104 -5.12 -3.91 -19.63
C PRO A 104 -6.58 -4.30 -19.87
N ASP A 105 -6.89 -5.58 -19.63
CA ASP A 105 -8.23 -6.17 -19.62
C ASP A 105 -8.63 -6.53 -18.16
N GLY A 106 -8.18 -5.74 -17.19
CA GLY A 106 -8.34 -6.02 -15.77
C GLY A 106 -9.81 -6.22 -15.40
N LEU A 107 -10.06 -7.22 -14.55
CA LEU A 107 -11.42 -7.61 -14.13
C LEU A 107 -12.20 -6.47 -13.46
N LEU A 108 -11.52 -5.44 -12.97
CA LEU A 108 -12.17 -4.31 -12.31
C LEU A 108 -12.33 -3.08 -13.22
N ALA A 109 -11.83 -3.14 -14.45
CA ALA A 109 -11.82 -1.99 -15.35
C ALA A 109 -13.24 -1.53 -15.76
N HIS A 110 -14.23 -2.44 -15.83
CA HIS A 110 -15.62 -2.08 -16.12
C HIS A 110 -16.36 -1.45 -14.93
N LEU A 111 -15.86 -1.67 -13.71
CA LEU A 111 -16.45 -1.14 -12.49
C LEU A 111 -15.99 0.30 -12.21
N ARG A 112 -14.91 0.76 -12.87
CA ARG A 112 -14.26 2.04 -12.56
C ARG A 112 -14.16 2.97 -13.78
N PRO A 113 -14.95 4.06 -13.84
CA PRO A 113 -14.83 5.04 -14.92
C PRO A 113 -13.53 5.86 -14.88
N ASP A 114 -12.85 5.87 -13.73
CA ASP A 114 -11.59 6.55 -13.38
C ASP A 114 -10.40 5.59 -13.34
N TRP A 115 -10.44 4.52 -14.14
CA TRP A 115 -9.47 3.42 -14.12
C TRP A 115 -8.00 3.85 -14.08
N GLN A 116 -7.63 4.90 -14.82
CA GLN A 116 -6.24 5.39 -14.83
C GLN A 116 -5.82 6.00 -13.49
N ASP A 117 -6.69 6.79 -12.86
CA ASP A 117 -6.40 7.41 -11.56
C ASP A 117 -6.29 6.33 -10.47
N PHE A 118 -7.14 5.30 -10.55
CA PHE A 118 -7.02 4.12 -9.70
C PHE A 118 -5.70 3.36 -9.90
N LEU A 119 -5.30 3.12 -11.15
CA LEU A 119 -4.01 2.48 -11.44
C LEU A 119 -2.83 3.27 -10.89
N ASP A 120 -2.88 4.60 -10.99
CA ASP A 120 -1.86 5.49 -10.42
C ASP A 120 -1.84 5.40 -8.88
N HIS A 121 -3.01 5.29 -8.24
CA HIS A 121 -3.13 5.08 -6.78
C HIS A 121 -2.52 3.76 -6.32
N VAL A 122 -2.72 2.67 -7.06
CA VAL A 122 -2.19 1.33 -6.68
C VAL A 122 -0.77 1.04 -7.19
N GLU A 123 -0.19 1.94 -7.99
CA GLU A 123 1.16 1.81 -8.55
C GLU A 123 2.27 1.57 -7.49
N PRO A 124 2.25 2.19 -6.29
CA PRO A 124 3.21 1.86 -5.24
C PRO A 124 3.16 0.38 -4.86
N TYR A 125 1.97 -0.23 -4.79
CA TYR A 125 1.84 -1.65 -4.49
C TYR A 125 2.42 -2.53 -5.61
N ARG A 126 2.16 -2.17 -6.88
CA ARG A 126 2.74 -2.86 -8.05
C ARG A 126 4.25 -2.91 -7.97
N LYS A 127 4.90 -1.76 -7.72
CA LYS A 127 6.35 -1.65 -7.58
C LYS A 127 6.88 -2.53 -6.45
N ALA A 128 6.19 -2.57 -5.31
CA ALA A 128 6.60 -3.37 -4.15
C ALA A 128 6.56 -4.88 -4.45
N LEU A 129 5.50 -5.35 -5.12
CA LEU A 129 5.36 -6.75 -5.52
C LEU A 129 6.41 -7.17 -6.55
N ALA A 130 6.80 -6.25 -7.44
CA ALA A 130 7.88 -6.44 -8.41
C ALA A 130 9.28 -6.43 -7.76
N GLY A 131 9.39 -6.06 -6.48
CA GLY A 131 10.68 -5.88 -5.79
C GLY A 131 11.45 -4.64 -6.26
N GLU A 132 10.76 -3.69 -6.90
CA GLU A 132 11.34 -2.41 -7.28
C GLU A 132 11.56 -1.55 -6.03
N PRO A 133 12.68 -0.81 -5.94
CA PRO A 133 12.90 0.10 -4.83
C PRO A 133 11.81 1.17 -4.79
N GLN A 134 11.16 1.31 -3.65
CA GLN A 134 10.17 2.34 -3.41
C GLN A 134 10.87 3.67 -3.15
N GLU A 135 10.50 4.71 -3.90
CA GLU A 135 10.81 6.07 -3.48
C GLU A 135 9.91 6.40 -2.29
N VAL A 136 10.49 6.47 -1.09
CA VAL A 136 9.76 6.93 0.09
C VAL A 136 9.55 8.43 -0.09
N TRP A 137 8.37 8.82 -0.56
CA TRP A 137 7.91 10.19 -0.46
C TRP A 137 7.58 10.43 1.02
N ILE A 138 8.58 10.84 1.79
CA ILE A 138 8.34 11.38 3.12
C ILE A 138 7.65 12.72 2.90
N ASP A 139 6.32 12.72 2.93
CA ASP A 139 5.57 13.97 3.05
C ASP A 139 5.84 14.53 4.45
N PHE A 140 6.72 15.53 4.51
CA PHE A 140 6.96 16.33 5.70
C PHE A 140 5.81 17.32 5.95
N GLY A 141 4.55 16.93 5.74
CA GLY A 141 3.35 17.71 6.09
C GLY A 141 3.43 19.20 5.72
N HIS A 142 4.03 19.53 4.58
CA HIS A 142 4.11 20.91 4.14
C HIS A 142 2.89 21.21 3.27
N PRO A 143 1.95 22.07 3.71
CA PRO A 143 0.89 22.52 2.82
C PRO A 143 1.55 23.17 1.60
N HIS A 144 1.16 22.70 0.41
CA HIS A 144 1.64 23.19 -0.88
C HIS A 144 1.62 24.73 -0.95
N LEU A 145 2.74 25.36 -0.62
CA LEU A 145 3.03 26.74 -0.89
C LEU A 145 4.35 26.77 -1.68
N LEU A 146 4.27 27.34 -2.87
CA LEU A 146 5.33 27.54 -3.86
C LEU A 146 6.62 28.17 -3.26
N PRO A 147 7.78 28.06 -3.96
CA PRO A 147 9.09 28.00 -3.33
C PRO A 147 9.53 29.37 -2.81
N GLY A 148 9.72 29.47 -1.49
CA GLY A 148 10.54 30.51 -0.89
C GLY A 148 11.98 30.02 -0.75
N GLU A 149 12.96 30.92 -0.95
CA GLU A 149 14.41 30.66 -0.85
C GLU A 149 14.88 30.10 0.52
N ASP A 150 13.97 29.87 1.48
CA ASP A 150 14.25 29.34 2.81
C ASP A 150 13.93 27.84 2.99
N VAL A 151 13.23 27.20 2.04
CA VAL A 151 12.83 25.77 2.15
C VAL A 151 14.06 24.86 2.19
N GLU A 152 15.08 25.12 1.37
CA GLU A 152 16.30 24.31 1.37
C GLU A 152 17.04 24.39 2.71
N ARG A 153 17.02 25.56 3.36
CA ARG A 153 17.69 25.78 4.65
C ARG A 153 16.91 25.11 5.79
N GLU A 154 15.59 25.12 5.72
CA GLU A 154 14.70 24.45 6.67
C GLU A 154 14.80 22.93 6.56
N VAL A 155 14.75 22.39 5.34
CA VAL A 155 14.94 20.95 5.07
C VAL A 155 16.34 20.49 5.50
N ALA A 156 17.38 21.29 5.25
CA ALA A 156 18.73 20.97 5.72
C ALA A 156 18.80 20.96 7.26
N ALA A 157 18.13 21.89 7.94
CA ALA A 157 18.11 21.96 9.40
C ALA A 157 17.38 20.77 10.02
N ASP A 158 16.24 20.36 9.45
CA ASP A 158 15.47 19.22 9.95
C ASP A 158 16.15 17.89 9.66
N LEU A 159 16.76 17.73 8.49
CA LEU A 159 17.60 16.56 8.18
C LEU A 159 18.78 16.46 9.16
N HIS A 160 19.43 17.58 9.46
CA HIS A 160 20.53 17.63 10.42
C HIS A 160 20.06 17.27 11.83
N ARG A 161 18.86 17.71 12.25
CA ARG A 161 18.26 17.38 13.55
C ARG A 161 17.93 15.89 13.63
N ALA A 162 17.32 15.32 12.60
CA ALA A 162 16.94 13.91 12.53
C ALA A 162 18.18 13.00 12.55
N LEU A 163 19.20 13.30 11.73
CA LEU A 163 20.44 12.54 11.70
C LEU A 163 21.23 12.68 13.01
N SER A 164 21.21 13.85 13.65
CA SER A 164 21.83 14.03 14.97
C SER A 164 21.10 13.26 16.06
N ALA A 165 19.77 13.13 15.99
CA ALA A 165 19.00 12.30 16.90
C ALA A 165 19.31 10.81 16.71
N ALA A 166 19.33 10.34 15.46
CA ALA A 166 19.70 8.97 15.12
C ALA A 166 21.15 8.63 15.53
N GLY A 167 22.09 9.53 15.30
CA GLY A 167 23.50 9.37 15.67
C GLY A 167 23.70 9.19 17.19
N ARG A 168 22.91 9.87 18.02
CA ARG A 168 22.93 9.69 19.49
C ARG A 168 22.46 8.29 19.91
N TYR A 169 21.47 7.72 19.22
CA TYR A 169 20.99 6.36 19.50
C TYR A 169 21.95 5.28 19.00
N LEU A 170 22.71 5.55 17.93
CA LEU A 170 23.63 4.60 17.29
C LEU A 170 25.08 4.73 17.76
N GLY A 171 25.39 5.67 18.67
CA GLY A 171 26.75 5.91 19.17
C GLY A 171 27.72 6.51 18.14
N LEU A 172 27.20 7.18 17.10
CA LEU A 172 27.98 7.81 16.06
C LEU A 172 28.45 9.21 16.49
N ALA A 173 29.61 9.64 15.98
CA ALA A 173 30.13 10.98 16.23
C ALA A 173 29.15 12.06 15.72
N SER A 174 29.04 13.17 16.46
CA SER A 174 28.12 14.26 16.12
C SER A 174 28.47 14.89 14.77
N LEU A 175 27.44 15.20 13.97
CA LEU A 175 27.62 15.83 12.67
C LEU A 175 28.16 17.26 12.82
N PRO A 176 29.01 17.72 11.88
CA PRO A 176 29.49 19.10 11.88
C PRO A 176 28.34 20.08 11.59
N PRO A 177 28.33 21.27 12.22
CA PRO A 177 27.26 22.24 12.03
C PRO A 177 27.16 22.71 10.58
N LEU A 178 25.94 23.02 10.13
CA LEU A 178 25.69 23.55 8.80
C LEU A 178 26.37 24.92 8.61
N PRO A 179 26.93 25.21 7.42
CA PRO A 179 27.47 26.53 7.10
C PRO A 179 26.36 27.59 7.09
N ALA A 180 26.70 28.80 7.55
CA ALA A 180 25.80 29.95 7.66
C ALA A 180 25.38 30.51 6.29
#